data_AF-A0A5C6E4B2-F1
#
_entry.id   AF-A0A5C6E4B2-F1
#
_cell.length_a   1.000
_cell.length_b   1.000
_cell.length_c   1.000
_cell.angle_alpha   90.00
_cell.angle_beta   90.00
_cell.angle_gamma   90.00
#
_symmetry.space_group_name_H-M   'P 1'
#
loop_
_entity.id
_entity.type
_entity.pdbx_description
1 polymer ?
#
loop_
_entity_poly.entity_id
_entity_poly.type
_entity_poly.pdbx_seq_one_letter_code
_entity_poly.pdbx_strand_id
1 'polypeptide(L)'
;MTPKETSTKTAIRSFVRELQALVSADDSTTYTSGFLVAGLRRCLAAHGASLWIATKQGFLRRQQPRLVRNDGHPASYGFARDVIAASESIVRREFSDNDAYLHLGVPISRKTDILGVIEIAQRDVRDEHIQCGYLRFVTQMAEVAIPLAAKLRNG
;
A
#
# COMPACT_ATOMS: atom_id res chain seq x y z
N MET A 1 20.00 2.69 24.99
CA MET A 1 18.66 2.74 24.37
C MET A 1 18.19 4.19 24.37
N THR A 2 18.17 4.82 23.19
CA THR A 2 17.79 6.24 23.04
C THR A 2 16.27 6.40 22.97
N PRO A 3 15.67 7.40 23.67
CA PRO A 3 14.22 7.56 23.82
C PRO A 3 13.40 7.74 22.53
N LYS A 4 14.04 8.00 21.37
CA LYS A 4 13.35 8.09 20.06
C LYS A 4 12.86 6.74 19.52
N GLU A 5 13.58 5.63 19.76
CA GLU A 5 13.23 4.32 19.17
C GLU A 5 11.95 3.71 19.76
N THR A 6 11.66 4.03 21.03
CA THR A 6 10.45 3.58 21.72
C THR A 6 9.18 4.24 21.15
N SER A 7 9.30 5.44 20.59
CA SER A 7 8.19 6.21 20.04
C SER A 7 7.70 5.64 18.70
N THR A 8 8.60 5.36 17.75
CA THR A 8 8.24 4.87 16.40
C THR A 8 7.63 3.47 16.43
N LYS A 9 8.21 2.54 17.20
CA LYS A 9 7.66 1.18 17.34
C LYS A 9 6.26 1.19 17.93
N THR A 10 6.02 2.07 18.90
CA THR A 10 4.69 2.25 19.52
C THR A 10 3.71 2.85 18.53
N ALA A 11 4.12 3.86 17.74
CA ALA A 11 3.28 4.45 16.70
C ALA A 11 2.87 3.43 15.63
N ILE A 12 3.82 2.64 15.13
CA ILE A 12 3.54 1.56 14.16
C ILE A 12 2.55 0.56 14.77
N ARG A 13 2.79 0.09 16.00
CA ARG A 13 1.90 -0.88 16.65
C ARG A 13 0.48 -0.34 16.85
N SER A 14 0.36 0.91 17.29
CA SER A 14 -0.94 1.58 17.45
C SER A 14 -1.66 1.71 16.11
N PHE A 15 -0.96 2.12 15.05
CA PHE A 15 -1.51 2.20 13.69
C PHE A 15 -2.04 0.84 13.20
N VAL A 16 -1.25 -0.22 13.33
CA VAL A 16 -1.67 -1.57 12.89
C VAL A 16 -2.92 -2.02 13.64
N ARG A 17 -2.96 -1.83 14.96
CA ARG A 17 -4.10 -2.22 15.80
C ARG A 17 -5.36 -1.44 15.43
N GLU A 18 -5.23 -0.14 15.23
CA GLU A 18 -6.35 0.72 14.86
C GLU A 18 -6.88 0.39 13.46
N LEU A 19 -5.99 0.19 12.48
CA LEU A 19 -6.39 -0.25 11.15
C LEU A 19 -7.15 -1.58 11.20
N GLN A 20 -6.65 -2.56 11.96
CA GLN A 20 -7.33 -3.85 12.15
C GLN A 20 -8.73 -3.68 12.76
N ALA A 21 -8.88 -2.79 13.75
CA ALA A 21 -10.17 -2.50 14.35
C ALA A 21 -11.15 -1.86 13.34
N LEU A 22 -10.71 -0.83 12.60
CA LEU A 22 -11.52 -0.15 11.58
C LEU A 22 -11.98 -1.10 10.47
N VAL A 23 -11.07 -1.97 10.00
CA VAL A 23 -11.39 -2.96 8.96
C VAL A 23 -12.40 -3.99 9.47
N SER A 24 -12.32 -4.36 10.75
CA SER A 24 -13.21 -5.34 11.39
C SER A 24 -14.58 -4.77 11.75
N ALA A 25 -14.65 -3.49 12.13
CA ALA A 25 -15.87 -2.80 12.54
C ALA A 25 -16.83 -2.49 11.37
N ASP A 26 -16.42 -2.76 10.14
CA ASP A 26 -17.16 -2.35 8.92
C ASP A 26 -17.37 -0.84 8.79
N ASP A 27 -16.38 -0.08 9.24
CA ASP A 27 -16.40 1.38 9.12
C ASP A 27 -16.36 1.85 7.65
N SER A 28 -16.74 3.11 7.46
CA SER A 28 -16.76 3.79 6.15
C SER A 28 -15.49 3.52 5.35
N THR A 29 -15.65 2.89 4.18
CA THR A 29 -14.55 2.54 3.27
C THR A 29 -13.72 3.76 2.86
N THR A 30 -14.32 4.95 2.82
CA THR A 30 -13.63 6.22 2.58
C THR A 30 -12.70 6.60 3.72
N TYR A 31 -13.17 6.54 4.97
CA TYR A 31 -12.34 6.85 6.13
C TYR A 31 -11.21 5.82 6.28
N THR A 32 -11.53 4.53 6.22
CA THR A 32 -10.56 3.45 6.43
C THR A 32 -9.47 3.43 5.35
N SER A 33 -9.81 3.70 4.08
CA SER A 33 -8.81 3.84 3.00
C SER A 33 -7.91 5.06 3.19
N GLY A 34 -8.47 6.19 3.65
CA GLY A 34 -7.67 7.38 3.99
C GLY A 34 -6.72 7.11 5.17
N PHE A 35 -7.22 6.46 6.22
CA PHE A 35 -6.44 6.08 7.39
C PHE A 35 -5.27 5.14 7.03
N LEU A 36 -5.53 4.11 6.21
CA LEU A 36 -4.51 3.19 5.71
C LEU A 36 -3.39 3.93 4.98
N VAL A 37 -3.73 4.74 3.97
CA VAL A 37 -2.76 5.39 3.09
C VAL A 37 -1.94 6.45 3.85
N ALA A 38 -2.60 7.32 4.61
CA ALA A 38 -1.91 8.32 5.42
C ALA A 38 -1.08 7.70 6.56
N GLY A 39 -1.55 6.57 7.12
CA GLY A 39 -0.83 5.82 8.14
C GLY A 39 0.44 5.15 7.60
N LEU A 40 0.36 4.51 6.43
CA LEU A 40 1.51 3.93 5.73
C LEU A 40 2.56 4.99 5.42
N ARG A 41 2.14 6.13 4.84
CA ARG A 41 3.05 7.23 4.52
C ARG A 41 3.80 7.72 5.76
N ARG A 42 3.10 7.93 6.88
CA ARG A 42 3.70 8.36 8.16
C ARG A 42 4.60 7.29 8.78
N CYS A 43 4.17 6.04 8.84
CA CYS A 43 4.94 4.96 9.45
C CYS A 43 6.25 4.68 8.73
N LEU A 44 6.25 4.81 7.40
CA LEU A 44 7.43 4.59 6.56
C LEU A 44 8.23 5.88 6.31
N ALA A 45 7.74 7.04 6.72
CA ALA A 45 8.25 8.34 6.31
C ALA A 45 8.41 8.46 4.78
N ALA A 46 7.47 7.87 4.03
CA ALA A 46 7.50 7.81 2.58
C ALA A 46 7.10 9.14 1.93
N HIS A 47 7.53 9.37 0.68
CA HIS A 47 7.09 10.51 -0.12
C HIS A 47 5.60 10.41 -0.43
N GLY A 48 5.13 9.21 -0.76
CA GLY A 48 3.70 8.97 -1.03
C GLY A 48 3.27 7.54 -0.75
N ALA A 49 1.96 7.38 -0.62
CA ALA A 49 1.29 6.10 -0.54
C ALA A 49 -0.03 6.16 -1.32
N SER A 50 -0.43 5.04 -1.91
CA SER A 50 -1.64 4.93 -2.71
C SER A 50 -2.32 3.58 -2.55
N LEU A 51 -3.65 3.59 -2.65
CA LEU A 51 -4.49 2.40 -2.67
C LEU A 51 -5.23 2.32 -4.00
N TRP A 52 -5.01 1.21 -4.70
CA TRP A 52 -5.67 0.85 -5.94
C TRP A 52 -6.55 -0.38 -5.74
N ILE A 53 -7.66 -0.45 -6.47
CA ILE A 53 -8.54 -1.61 -6.50
C ILE A 53 -8.55 -2.21 -7.89
N ALA A 54 -8.36 -3.53 -7.96
CA ALA A 54 -8.40 -4.27 -9.21
C ALA A 54 -9.86 -4.47 -9.62
N THR A 55 -10.31 -3.74 -10.64
CA THR A 55 -11.66 -3.86 -11.21
C THR A 55 -11.66 -4.87 -12.35
N LYS A 56 -12.70 -5.70 -12.45
CA LYS A 56 -12.88 -6.58 -13.61
C LYS A 56 -13.71 -5.83 -14.66
N GLN A 57 -13.05 -5.18 -15.61
CA GLN A 57 -13.74 -4.43 -16.67
C GLN A 57 -13.60 -5.12 -18.03
N GLY A 58 -14.71 -5.11 -18.80
CA GLY A 58 -14.76 -5.52 -20.21
C GLY A 58 -14.94 -7.01 -20.49
N PHE A 59 -15.21 -7.31 -21.77
CA PHE A 59 -15.46 -8.67 -22.30
C PHE A 59 -14.30 -9.64 -22.05
N LEU A 60 -13.06 -9.13 -22.01
CA LEU A 60 -11.84 -9.91 -21.81
C LEU A 60 -11.48 -10.15 -20.33
N ARG A 61 -12.30 -9.69 -19.36
CA ARG A 61 -12.08 -9.86 -17.90
C ARG A 61 -10.69 -9.44 -17.39
N ARG A 62 -9.99 -8.54 -18.09
CA ARG A 62 -8.69 -8.04 -17.66
C ARG A 62 -8.87 -7.16 -16.42
N GLN A 63 -8.07 -7.40 -15.39
CA GLN A 63 -8.10 -6.60 -14.18
C GLN A 63 -7.45 -5.24 -14.45
N GLN A 64 -8.16 -4.16 -14.14
CA GLN A 64 -7.72 -2.78 -14.31
C GLN A 64 -7.67 -2.08 -12.95
N PRO A 65 -6.56 -1.40 -12.61
CA PRO A 65 -6.48 -0.68 -11.36
C PRO A 65 -7.36 0.57 -11.40
N ARG A 66 -8.11 0.81 -10.32
CA ARG A 66 -8.86 2.04 -10.05
C ARG A 66 -8.29 2.68 -8.80
N LEU A 67 -7.83 3.93 -8.90
CA LEU A 67 -7.33 4.66 -7.74
C LEU A 67 -8.47 4.93 -6.76
N VAL A 68 -8.25 4.62 -5.48
CA VAL A 68 -9.22 4.89 -4.41
C VAL A 68 -8.74 6.02 -3.52
N ARG A 69 -7.46 5.99 -3.12
CA ARG A 69 -6.84 7.04 -2.32
C ARG A 69 -5.38 7.21 -2.70
N ASN A 70 -4.91 8.45 -2.62
CA ASN A 70 -3.52 8.83 -2.74
C ASN A 70 -3.20 9.86 -1.64
N ASP A 71 -2.00 9.79 -1.07
CA ASP A 71 -1.46 10.79 -0.15
C ASP A 71 0.03 11.05 -0.47
N GLY A 72 0.39 12.30 -0.72
CA GLY A 72 1.75 12.70 -1.07
C GLY A 72 2.08 12.58 -2.56
N HIS A 73 3.12 11.79 -2.88
CA HIS A 73 3.63 11.58 -4.24
C HIS A 73 2.51 11.16 -5.24
N PRO A 74 2.56 11.59 -6.53
CA PRO A 74 1.63 11.12 -7.55
C PRO A 74 1.61 9.59 -7.67
N ALA A 75 0.40 9.03 -7.77
CA ALA A 75 0.17 7.60 -7.94
C ALA A 75 0.42 7.18 -9.40
N SER A 76 1.00 6.00 -9.62
CA SER A 76 1.31 5.48 -10.95
C SER A 76 0.38 4.36 -11.40
N TYR A 77 -0.56 4.69 -12.29
CA TYR A 77 -1.46 3.71 -12.89
C TYR A 77 -0.72 2.56 -13.59
N GLY A 78 0.36 2.88 -14.32
CA GLY A 78 1.17 1.88 -15.02
C GLY A 78 1.82 0.91 -14.04
N PHE A 79 2.36 1.42 -12.94
CA PHE A 79 2.99 0.60 -11.91
C PHE A 79 1.97 -0.30 -11.19
N ALA A 80 0.82 0.24 -10.78
CA ALA A 80 -0.24 -0.55 -10.17
C ALA A 80 -0.75 -1.67 -11.10
N ARG A 81 -0.86 -1.40 -12.40
CA ARG A 81 -1.23 -2.40 -13.42
C ARG A 81 -0.16 -3.50 -13.52
N ASP A 82 1.11 -3.13 -13.51
CA ASP A 82 2.22 -4.10 -13.59
C ASP A 82 2.21 -5.03 -12.36
N VAL A 83 1.96 -4.51 -11.15
CA VAL A 83 1.82 -5.32 -9.92
C VAL A 83 0.65 -6.29 -10.01
N ILE A 84 -0.51 -5.84 -10.51
CA ILE A 84 -1.67 -6.72 -10.73
C ILE A 84 -1.32 -7.82 -11.74
N ALA A 85 -0.67 -7.47 -12.84
CA ALA A 85 -0.30 -8.42 -13.88
C ALA A 85 0.71 -9.46 -13.40
N ALA A 86 1.69 -9.05 -12.60
CA ALA A 86 2.69 -9.93 -12.02
C ALA A 86 2.12 -10.81 -10.88
N SER A 87 1.05 -10.36 -10.21
CA SER A 87 0.46 -11.03 -9.05
C SER A 87 1.45 -11.25 -7.89
N GLU A 88 2.50 -10.42 -7.84
CA GLU A 88 3.55 -10.43 -6.83
C GLU A 88 3.99 -9.01 -6.51
N SER A 89 4.71 -8.85 -5.40
CA SER A 89 5.23 -7.54 -5.02
C SER A 89 6.36 -7.10 -5.95
N ILE A 90 6.32 -5.84 -6.38
CA ILE A 90 7.35 -5.23 -7.23
C ILE A 90 8.09 -4.16 -6.44
N VAL A 91 9.41 -4.15 -6.54
CA VAL A 91 10.27 -3.09 -6.03
C VAL A 91 11.12 -2.58 -7.19
N ARG A 92 11.00 -1.29 -7.51
CA ARG A 92 11.71 -0.66 -8.63
C ARG A 92 12.33 0.65 -8.17
N ARG A 93 13.55 0.95 -8.60
CA ARG A 93 14.11 2.31 -8.46
C ARG A 93 13.67 3.14 -9.65
N GLU A 94 13.14 4.32 -9.37
CA GLU A 94 12.71 5.29 -10.37
C GLU A 94 13.32 6.65 -10.07
N PHE A 95 13.40 7.49 -11.11
CA PHE A 95 13.90 8.85 -11.03
C PHE A 95 12.79 9.79 -11.49
N SER A 96 12.42 10.75 -10.66
CA SER A 96 11.50 11.85 -11.02
C SER A 96 12.10 13.16 -10.52
N ASP A 97 12.03 14.21 -11.34
CA ASP A 97 12.42 15.58 -10.95
C ASP A 97 13.80 15.70 -10.26
N ASN A 98 14.77 14.89 -10.72
CA ASN A 98 16.12 14.74 -10.16
C ASN A 98 16.25 14.01 -8.81
N ASP A 99 15.15 13.50 -8.24
CA ASP A 99 15.17 12.64 -7.06
C ASP A 99 15.02 11.17 -7.43
N ALA A 100 15.88 10.34 -6.84
CA ALA A 100 15.74 8.89 -6.88
C ALA A 100 14.79 8.44 -5.77
N TYR A 101 13.85 7.57 -6.11
CA TYR A 101 12.96 6.95 -5.14
C TYR A 101 12.82 5.45 -5.38
N LEU A 102 12.48 4.74 -4.31
CA LEU A 102 12.13 3.34 -4.34
C LEU A 102 10.61 3.23 -4.46
N HIS A 103 10.16 2.68 -5.58
CA HIS A 103 8.77 2.42 -5.87
C HIS A 103 8.42 0.99 -5.43
N LEU A 104 7.60 0.84 -4.39
CA LEU A 104 7.13 -0.46 -3.90
C LEU A 104 5.66 -0.64 -4.24
N GLY A 105 5.33 -1.79 -4.80
CA GLY A 105 3.96 -2.20 -5.11
C GLY A 105 3.69 -3.55 -4.49
N VAL A 106 2.65 -3.65 -3.67
CA VAL A 106 2.29 -4.88 -2.98
C VAL A 106 0.85 -5.23 -3.32
N PRO A 107 0.58 -6.42 -3.87
CA PRO A 107 -0.78 -6.84 -4.17
C PRO A 107 -1.57 -7.13 -2.90
N ILE A 108 -2.83 -6.72 -2.87
CA ILE A 108 -3.81 -7.16 -1.88
C ILE A 108 -4.51 -8.37 -2.46
N SER A 109 -4.13 -9.56 -2.00
CA SER A 109 -4.57 -10.83 -2.60
C SER A 109 -5.45 -11.63 -1.65
N ARG A 110 -6.49 -12.27 -2.21
CA ARG A 110 -7.28 -13.28 -1.50
C ARG A 110 -7.26 -14.58 -2.29
N LYS A 111 -6.47 -15.56 -1.82
CA LYS A 111 -6.12 -16.77 -2.59
C LYS A 111 -5.44 -16.36 -3.91
N THR A 112 -6.00 -16.71 -5.05
CA THR A 112 -5.48 -16.40 -6.40
C THR A 112 -6.06 -15.11 -6.99
N ASP A 113 -6.96 -14.41 -6.29
CA ASP A 113 -7.64 -13.23 -6.80
C ASP A 113 -7.00 -11.96 -6.23
N ILE A 114 -6.44 -11.12 -7.11
CA ILE A 114 -5.92 -9.80 -6.74
C ILE A 114 -7.12 -8.84 -6.56
N LEU A 115 -7.23 -8.26 -5.38
CA LEU A 115 -8.28 -7.31 -5.01
C LEU A 115 -7.85 -5.87 -5.27
N GLY A 116 -6.55 -5.59 -5.19
CA GLY A 116 -5.99 -4.25 -5.28
C GLY A 116 -4.48 -4.23 -5.12
N VAL A 117 -3.92 -3.04 -4.99
CA VAL A 117 -2.49 -2.80 -4.80
C VAL A 117 -2.30 -1.68 -3.78
N ILE A 118 -1.34 -1.86 -2.88
CA ILE A 118 -0.75 -0.78 -2.10
C ILE A 118 0.52 -0.34 -2.82
N GLU A 119 0.58 0.94 -3.19
CA GLU A 119 1.73 1.57 -3.82
C GLU A 119 2.40 2.52 -2.81
N ILE A 120 3.74 2.49 -2.74
CA ILE A 120 4.55 3.36 -1.89
C ILE A 120 5.67 3.97 -2.73
N ALA A 121 5.78 5.30 -2.70
CA ALA A 121 6.95 6.04 -3.18
C ALA A 121 7.82 6.37 -1.97
N GLN A 122 8.91 5.63 -1.79
CA GLN A 122 9.83 5.76 -0.65
C GLN A 122 11.13 6.45 -1.08
N ARG A 123 11.78 7.19 -0.18
CA ARG A 123 13.13 7.73 -0.43
C ARG A 123 14.07 6.63 -0.91
N ASP A 124 14.98 6.92 -1.85
CA ASP A 124 15.99 5.94 -2.26
C ASP A 124 16.82 5.49 -1.05
N VAL A 125 16.74 4.21 -0.74
CA VAL A 125 17.53 3.55 0.30
C VAL A 125 18.28 2.41 -0.35
N ARG A 126 19.62 2.47 -0.33
CA ARG A 126 20.45 1.45 -0.98
C ARG A 126 20.60 0.17 -0.18
N ASP A 127 20.35 0.22 1.12
CA ASP A 127 20.43 -0.93 2.01
C ASP A 127 19.26 -1.91 1.81
N GLU A 128 19.58 -3.11 1.33
CA GLU A 128 18.62 -4.18 1.06
C GLU A 128 17.87 -4.66 2.31
N HIS A 129 18.48 -4.60 3.50
CA HIS A 129 17.81 -5.01 4.74
C HIS A 129 16.67 -4.04 5.08
N ILE A 130 16.90 -2.75 4.85
CA ILE A 130 15.89 -1.72 5.07
C ILE A 130 14.76 -1.87 4.03
N GLN A 131 15.10 -2.09 2.76
CA GLN A 131 14.10 -2.35 1.71
C GLN A 131 13.24 -3.58 2.02
N CYS A 132 13.87 -4.67 2.47
CA CYS A 132 13.17 -5.86 2.95
C CYS A 132 12.22 -5.55 4.12
N GLY A 133 12.66 -4.69 5.06
CA GLY A 133 11.83 -4.22 6.16
C GLY A 133 10.58 -3.47 5.70
N TYR A 134 10.73 -2.55 4.74
CA TYR A 134 9.61 -1.84 4.14
C TYR A 134 8.65 -2.79 3.45
N LEU A 135 9.16 -3.67 2.58
CA LEU A 135 8.34 -4.63 1.85
C LEU A 135 7.55 -5.52 2.81
N ARG A 136 8.21 -6.08 3.84
CA ARG A 136 7.53 -6.90 4.86
C ARG A 136 6.41 -6.15 5.57
N PHE A 137 6.64 -4.89 5.95
CA PHE A 137 5.63 -4.09 6.62
C PHE A 137 4.43 -3.80 5.70
N VAL A 138 4.67 -3.44 4.44
CA VAL A 138 3.60 -3.15 3.47
C VAL A 138 2.83 -4.43 3.15
N THR A 139 3.48 -5.58 3.01
CA THR A 139 2.84 -6.90 2.86
C THR A 139 1.90 -7.20 4.03
N GLN A 140 2.34 -6.98 5.27
CA GLN A 140 1.46 -7.14 6.44
C GLN A 140 0.23 -6.21 6.36
N MET A 141 0.41 -4.97 5.90
CA MET A 141 -0.72 -4.04 5.75
C MET A 141 -1.66 -4.42 4.61
N ALA A 142 -1.13 -4.99 3.52
CA ALA A 142 -1.94 -5.54 2.44
C ALA A 142 -2.82 -6.70 2.92
N GLU A 143 -2.29 -7.59 3.77
CA GLU A 143 -3.07 -8.67 4.39
C GLU A 143 -4.19 -8.13 5.28
N VAL A 144 -3.88 -7.14 6.13
CA VAL A 144 -4.89 -6.47 6.98
C VAL A 144 -5.96 -5.78 6.12
N ALA A 145 -5.59 -5.22 4.97
CA ALA A 145 -6.49 -4.49 4.08
C ALA A 145 -7.39 -5.39 3.20
N ILE A 146 -7.25 -6.72 3.22
CA ILE A 146 -8.05 -7.64 2.40
C ILE A 146 -9.58 -7.38 2.53
N PRO A 147 -10.18 -7.28 3.73
CA PRO A 147 -11.62 -7.04 3.85
C PRO A 147 -12.04 -5.67 3.32
N LEU A 148 -11.20 -4.64 3.50
CA LEU A 148 -11.44 -3.30 2.94
C LEU A 148 -11.42 -3.32 1.40
N ALA A 149 -10.40 -3.93 0.80
CA ALA A 149 -10.28 -4.03 -0.65
C ALA A 149 -11.44 -4.82 -1.28
N ALA A 150 -11.89 -5.90 -0.63
CA ALA A 150 -13.05 -6.66 -1.06
C ALA A 150 -14.33 -5.81 -1.08
N LYS A 151 -14.55 -4.97 -0.06
CA LYS A 151 -15.71 -4.05 0.01
C LYS A 151 -15.64 -3.00 -1.09
N LEU A 152 -14.48 -2.32 -1.23
CA LEU A 152 -14.27 -1.29 -2.26
C LEU A 152 -14.38 -1.79 -3.69
N ARG A 153 -14.17 -3.09 -3.93
CA ARG A 153 -14.32 -3.69 -5.26
C ARG A 153 -15.77 -4.00 -5.62
N ASN A 154 -16.62 -4.25 -4.62
CA ASN A 154 -17.99 -4.72 -4.81
C ASN A 154 -19.06 -3.64 -4.57
N GLY A 155 -18.70 -2.53 -3.90
CA GLY A 155 -19.53 -1.33 -3.75
C GLY A 155 -19.18 -0.27 -4.78
#